data_AF-A0A8B6CYY3-F1
#
_entry.id   AF-A0A8B6CYY3-F1
#
_cell.length_a   1.000
_cell.length_b   1.000
_cell.length_c   1.000
_cell.angle_alpha   90.00
_cell.angle_beta   90.00
_cell.angle_gamma   90.00
#
_symmetry.space_group_name_H-M   'P 1'
#
loop_
_entity.id
_entity.type
_entity.pdbx_description
1 polymer ?
#
loop_
_entity_poly.entity_id
_entity_poly.type
_entity_poly.pdbx_seq_one_letter_code
_entity_poly.pdbx_strand_id
1 'polypeptide(L)'
;MSTIKVRPMDEPPDDLIEHPGSMASLHYAEVATVAEDVGSAVPQDDISPEARWIKSNIKMRNCRCFVKKDPESTLTDECLCECGYKKRDHILPLKFSHDNEWSVEKNTSPAPTNTFGEIEFIGHGDNERKFVRVDVNTSMDKMAQLMMKVWGLQKPNLLISVTGGANFFNMKTKLKQAFRFGLMKAARSTGAWIVTGGTNTGVMKHVGEAVRDYGLTSTTGAPVVAIGVATWGCIHKKKDLISRDGNGLYPAQYRIGTEKIKVRKEAYLDPNHTHFILVDNGTEHSFAVEIPFRAKLENAVANMTTDTGKDAVKVPVCCLVAEGGPGTLETVHQSILNNIPIIIVQ
;
A
#
# COMPACT_ATOMS: atom_id res chain seq x y z
N MET A 1 27.48 -23.83 49.39
CA MET A 1 27.37 -24.60 50.65
C MET A 1 26.34 -23.88 51.53
N SER A 2 25.03 -24.05 51.32
CA SER A 2 24.13 -25.01 52.00
C SER A 2 24.32 -25.00 53.52
N THR A 3 23.35 -24.76 54.40
CA THR A 3 21.93 -25.20 54.48
C THR A 3 21.30 -24.42 55.69
N ILE A 4 19.99 -24.23 55.89
CA ILE A 4 19.08 -25.12 56.67
C ILE A 4 17.68 -24.44 56.83
N LYS A 5 16.63 -25.23 56.52
CA LYS A 5 15.25 -25.41 57.07
C LYS A 5 14.36 -24.24 57.54
N VAL A 6 13.13 -24.26 57.03
CA VAL A 6 11.90 -23.89 57.78
C VAL A 6 10.88 -25.05 57.65
N ARG A 7 10.20 -25.38 58.75
CA ARG A 7 9.19 -26.45 58.92
C ARG A 7 7.75 -25.89 58.81
N PRO A 8 6.71 -26.75 58.63
CA PRO A 8 5.37 -26.37 58.19
C PRO A 8 4.39 -26.05 59.34
N MET A 9 3.22 -25.49 58.96
CA MET A 9 2.07 -25.15 59.81
C MET A 9 1.31 -26.40 60.29
N ASP A 10 0.86 -26.36 61.54
CA ASP A 10 -0.11 -27.28 62.15
C ASP A 10 -1.45 -26.54 62.44
N GLU A 11 -2.57 -27.16 62.08
CA GLU A 11 -3.95 -26.97 62.58
C GLU A 11 -4.29 -28.15 63.54
N PRO A 12 -5.48 -28.26 64.20
CA PRO A 12 -6.41 -27.30 64.84
C PRO A 12 -6.66 -27.75 66.33
N PRO A 13 -7.80 -27.44 66.99
CA PRO A 13 -8.89 -28.43 66.99
C PRO A 13 -10.34 -27.86 67.01
N ASP A 14 -11.25 -28.74 66.57
CA ASP A 14 -12.71 -28.69 66.62
C ASP A 14 -13.28 -28.65 68.04
N ASP A 15 -14.47 -28.04 68.21
CA ASP A 15 -15.58 -28.71 68.91
C ASP A 15 -16.94 -28.09 68.59
N LEU A 16 -17.88 -28.99 68.33
CA LEU A 16 -19.28 -28.85 67.92
C LEU A 16 -20.20 -28.48 69.10
N ILE A 17 -21.33 -27.81 68.84
CA ILE A 17 -22.66 -28.06 69.46
C ILE A 17 -23.78 -27.46 68.58
N GLU A 18 -24.88 -28.22 68.48
CA GLU A 18 -25.96 -28.18 67.48
C GLU A 18 -27.11 -27.17 67.69
N HIS A 19 -27.87 -27.01 66.60
CA HIS A 19 -29.13 -26.30 66.29
C HIS A 19 -30.37 -26.63 67.18
N PRO A 20 -31.48 -25.84 67.11
CA PRO A 20 -32.53 -26.05 66.07
C PRO A 20 -33.29 -24.78 65.58
N GLY A 21 -33.78 -24.82 64.32
CA GLY A 21 -35.11 -24.25 63.97
C GLY A 21 -35.25 -23.22 62.83
N SER A 22 -35.45 -23.70 61.59
CA SER A 22 -36.45 -23.29 60.58
C SER A 22 -36.71 -21.79 60.24
N MET A 23 -36.44 -21.37 58.99
CA MET A 23 -37.45 -21.00 57.95
C MET A 23 -36.82 -20.31 56.71
N ALA A 24 -37.31 -20.73 55.54
CA ALA A 24 -37.47 -20.01 54.26
C ALA A 24 -36.25 -19.59 53.42
N SER A 25 -36.02 -20.36 52.34
CA SER A 25 -35.20 -19.99 51.16
C SER A 25 -36.06 -19.26 50.12
N LEU A 26 -35.64 -18.08 49.68
CA LEU A 26 -36.24 -17.35 48.56
C LEU A 26 -35.57 -17.78 47.23
N HIS A 27 -36.34 -18.45 46.38
CA HIS A 27 -36.05 -18.65 44.97
C HIS A 27 -36.29 -17.34 44.20
N TYR A 28 -35.29 -16.85 43.47
CA TYR A 28 -35.50 -15.83 42.44
C TYR A 28 -35.86 -16.54 41.13
N ALA A 29 -37.07 -16.25 40.63
CA ALA A 29 -37.61 -16.79 39.39
C ALA A 29 -37.19 -15.94 38.18
N GLU A 30 -36.81 -16.63 37.12
CA GLU A 30 -36.51 -16.13 35.78
C GLU A 30 -37.84 -15.81 35.06
N VAL A 31 -37.99 -14.60 34.50
CA VAL A 31 -39.16 -14.22 33.68
C VAL A 31 -38.68 -13.91 32.27
N ALA A 32 -38.97 -14.84 31.36
CA ALA A 32 -38.85 -14.65 29.93
C ALA A 32 -39.90 -13.63 29.45
N THR A 33 -39.48 -12.62 28.69
CA THR A 33 -40.37 -11.73 27.96
C THR A 33 -40.24 -11.98 26.47
N VAL A 34 -41.39 -12.06 25.83
CA VAL A 34 -41.63 -12.53 24.46
C VAL A 34 -41.21 -11.45 23.47
N ALA A 35 -40.48 -11.84 22.42
CA ALA A 35 -40.07 -10.96 21.34
C ALA A 35 -41.27 -10.60 20.45
N GLU A 36 -41.58 -9.30 20.35
CA GLU A 36 -42.41 -8.76 19.28
C GLU A 36 -41.52 -8.15 18.20
N ASP A 37 -41.69 -8.69 17.01
CA ASP A 37 -41.11 -8.28 15.74
C ASP A 37 -41.74 -6.95 15.30
N VAL A 38 -40.95 -5.88 15.32
CA VAL A 38 -41.23 -4.66 14.57
C VAL A 38 -40.01 -4.36 13.70
N GLY A 39 -39.97 -5.03 12.55
CA GLY A 39 -39.17 -4.61 11.42
C GLY A 39 -39.45 -3.15 11.06
N SER A 40 -38.41 -2.33 11.12
CA SER A 40 -38.36 -1.00 10.50
C SER A 40 -36.91 -0.75 10.10
N ALA A 41 -36.61 -1.20 8.88
CA ALA A 41 -35.54 -0.76 7.99
C ALA A 41 -34.24 -0.25 8.64
N VAL A 42 -33.16 -1.03 8.54
CA VAL A 42 -31.82 -0.46 8.45
C VAL A 42 -31.51 -0.29 6.96
N PRO A 43 -31.52 0.94 6.41
CA PRO A 43 -30.72 1.19 5.24
C PRO A 43 -30.03 2.55 5.32
N GLN A 44 -28.74 2.53 5.61
CA GLN A 44 -27.81 3.46 4.99
C GLN A 44 -26.41 2.87 5.02
N ASP A 45 -25.84 2.72 3.83
CA ASP A 45 -24.45 2.34 3.59
C ASP A 45 -23.49 3.15 4.48
N ASP A 46 -22.92 2.52 5.51
CA ASP A 46 -21.92 3.12 6.41
C ASP A 46 -20.53 3.20 5.73
N ILE A 47 -20.52 3.74 4.51
CA ILE A 47 -19.31 3.95 3.73
C ILE A 47 -18.71 5.29 4.18
N SER A 48 -17.45 5.25 4.62
CA SER A 48 -16.72 6.45 5.05
C SER A 48 -16.70 7.53 3.94
N PRO A 49 -16.61 8.83 4.28
CA PRO A 49 -16.48 9.89 3.27
C PRO A 49 -15.31 9.67 2.31
N GLU A 50 -14.20 9.13 2.83
CA GLU A 50 -13.04 8.71 2.04
C GLU A 50 -13.43 7.63 1.02
N ALA A 51 -14.03 6.53 1.47
CA ALA A 51 -14.41 5.42 0.61
C ALA A 51 -15.44 5.85 -0.46
N ARG A 52 -16.42 6.69 -0.09
CA ARG A 52 -17.41 7.25 -1.02
C ARG A 52 -16.76 8.09 -2.11
N TRP A 53 -15.79 8.94 -1.73
CA TRP A 53 -15.07 9.77 -2.69
C TRP A 53 -14.22 8.91 -3.64
N ILE A 54 -13.48 7.93 -3.11
CA ILE A 54 -12.61 7.05 -3.89
C ILE A 54 -13.43 6.25 -4.91
N LYS A 55 -14.51 5.58 -4.48
CA LYS A 55 -15.39 4.81 -5.39
C LYS A 55 -15.96 5.65 -6.53
N SER A 56 -16.26 6.93 -6.26
CA SER A 56 -16.87 7.83 -7.24
C SER A 56 -15.86 8.43 -8.23
N ASN A 57 -14.60 8.58 -7.82
CA ASN A 57 -13.61 9.37 -8.58
C ASN A 57 -12.47 8.54 -9.17
N ILE A 58 -12.12 7.43 -8.54
CA ILE A 58 -10.97 6.61 -8.88
C ILE A 58 -11.42 5.33 -9.57
N LYS A 59 -10.75 5.02 -10.69
CA LYS A 59 -10.99 3.82 -11.48
C LYS A 59 -9.77 2.92 -11.43
N MET A 60 -9.96 1.65 -11.78
CA MET A 60 -8.93 0.66 -12.11
C MET A 60 -9.17 0.15 -13.53
N ARG A 61 -8.25 -0.64 -14.10
CA ARG A 61 -8.42 -1.24 -15.44
C ARG A 61 -8.57 -2.75 -15.37
N ASN A 62 -9.48 -3.25 -16.20
CA ASN A 62 -9.64 -4.67 -16.43
C ASN A 62 -9.46 -4.98 -17.92
N CYS A 63 -8.75 -6.07 -18.23
CA CYS A 63 -8.69 -6.61 -19.58
C CYS A 63 -10.07 -7.14 -19.98
N ARG A 64 -10.60 -6.66 -21.10
CA ARG A 64 -11.94 -7.01 -21.63
C ARG A 64 -11.91 -7.90 -22.87
N CYS A 65 -10.72 -8.09 -23.45
CA CYS A 65 -10.53 -8.89 -24.65
C CYS A 65 -9.42 -9.91 -24.42
N PHE A 66 -9.70 -11.19 -24.70
CA PHE A 66 -8.67 -12.22 -24.67
C PHE A 66 -7.92 -12.20 -26.02
N VAL A 67 -6.66 -11.80 -25.99
CA VAL A 67 -5.72 -11.90 -27.13
C VAL A 67 -4.66 -12.90 -26.72
N LYS A 68 -4.56 -13.99 -27.46
CA LYS A 68 -3.72 -15.13 -27.06
C LYS A 68 -2.24 -14.79 -27.23
N LYS A 69 -1.44 -15.02 -26.19
CA LYS A 69 -0.01 -14.68 -26.18
C LYS A 69 0.85 -15.58 -27.06
N ASP A 70 0.45 -16.83 -27.19
CA ASP A 70 1.05 -17.80 -28.10
C ASP A 70 -0.01 -18.21 -29.10
N PRO A 71 -0.02 -17.65 -30.34
CA PRO A 71 -1.03 -17.94 -31.34
C PRO A 71 -1.15 -19.43 -31.72
N GLU A 72 -0.09 -20.22 -31.58
CA GLU A 72 0.00 -21.61 -32.05
C GLU A 72 -0.50 -22.64 -31.02
N SER A 73 -0.51 -22.31 -29.73
CA SER A 73 -0.94 -23.25 -28.68
C SER A 73 -2.43 -23.71 -28.78
N THR A 74 -2.80 -24.85 -28.21
CA THR A 74 -4.23 -25.21 -28.15
C THR A 74 -4.97 -24.29 -27.18
N LEU A 75 -6.14 -23.76 -27.56
CA LEU A 75 -6.92 -22.89 -26.69
C LEU A 75 -7.44 -23.67 -25.47
N THR A 76 -6.86 -23.35 -24.31
CA THR A 76 -7.23 -23.90 -23.00
C THR A 76 -7.45 -22.76 -22.00
N ASP A 77 -8.05 -23.07 -20.86
CA ASP A 77 -8.28 -22.08 -19.80
C ASP A 77 -6.99 -21.64 -19.07
N GLU A 78 -5.91 -22.39 -19.29
CA GLU A 78 -4.55 -22.06 -18.81
C GLU A 78 -3.77 -21.18 -19.78
N CYS A 79 -4.30 -20.91 -20.98
CA CYS A 79 -3.65 -20.02 -21.95
C CYS A 79 -3.50 -18.60 -21.39
N LEU A 80 -2.32 -18.02 -21.61
CA LEU A 80 -2.03 -16.63 -21.27
C LEU A 80 -2.57 -15.70 -22.35
N CYS A 81 -3.22 -14.63 -21.90
CA CYS A 81 -3.50 -13.46 -22.71
C CYS A 81 -2.22 -12.59 -22.83
N GLU A 82 -2.16 -11.74 -23.85
CA GLU A 82 -1.11 -10.71 -23.99
C GLU A 82 -1.04 -9.78 -22.77
N CYS A 83 -2.17 -9.54 -22.10
CA CYS A 83 -2.18 -8.80 -20.84
C CYS A 83 -1.46 -9.53 -19.70
N GLY A 84 -1.13 -10.82 -19.83
CA GLY A 84 -0.44 -11.62 -18.81
C GLY A 84 -1.35 -12.44 -17.90
N TYR A 85 -2.66 -12.17 -17.87
CA TYR A 85 -3.63 -13.02 -17.16
C TYR A 85 -3.92 -14.31 -17.93
N LYS A 86 -4.21 -15.40 -17.19
CA LYS A 86 -4.77 -16.62 -17.79
C LYS A 86 -6.20 -16.36 -18.26
N LYS A 87 -6.67 -17.10 -19.26
CA LYS A 87 -8.05 -17.02 -19.76
C LYS A 87 -9.08 -17.14 -18.63
N ARG A 88 -8.91 -18.12 -17.73
CA ARG A 88 -9.78 -18.32 -16.57
C ARG A 88 -9.79 -17.18 -15.54
N ASP A 89 -8.74 -16.37 -15.50
CA ASP A 89 -8.56 -15.31 -14.49
C ASP A 89 -9.13 -13.95 -14.96
N HIS A 90 -9.67 -13.88 -16.18
CA HIS A 90 -10.34 -12.67 -16.67
C HIS A 90 -11.76 -12.52 -16.11
N ILE A 91 -12.19 -11.28 -15.91
CA ILE A 91 -13.57 -10.95 -15.52
C ILE A 91 -14.46 -10.99 -16.77
N LEU A 92 -15.46 -11.86 -16.78
CA LEU A 92 -16.35 -12.13 -17.91
C LEU A 92 -17.45 -11.06 -18.06
N PRO A 93 -18.02 -10.88 -19.29
CA PRO A 93 -17.78 -11.65 -20.51
C PRO A 93 -16.61 -11.13 -21.34
N LEU A 94 -15.70 -12.03 -21.73
CA LEU A 94 -14.60 -11.73 -22.63
C LEU A 94 -15.08 -11.67 -24.08
N LYS A 95 -14.68 -10.64 -24.82
CA LYS A 95 -14.73 -10.67 -26.29
C LYS A 95 -13.47 -11.36 -26.81
N PHE A 96 -13.62 -12.36 -27.68
CA PHE A 96 -12.49 -12.89 -28.43
C PHE A 96 -12.16 -11.90 -29.54
N SER A 97 -10.94 -11.37 -29.52
CA SER A 97 -10.46 -10.52 -30.61
C SER A 97 -10.00 -11.41 -31.76
N HIS A 98 -10.43 -11.10 -32.98
CA HIS A 98 -9.80 -11.64 -34.19
C HIS A 98 -8.52 -10.87 -34.56
N ASP A 99 -8.32 -9.70 -33.93
CA ASP A 99 -7.13 -8.88 -34.07
C ASP A 99 -6.05 -9.39 -33.10
N ASN A 100 -4.85 -9.69 -33.65
CA ASN A 100 -3.71 -10.23 -32.89
C ASN A 100 -2.92 -9.14 -32.14
N GLU A 101 -3.24 -7.85 -32.32
CA GLU A 101 -2.50 -6.76 -31.68
C GLU A 101 -3.18 -6.29 -30.39
N TRP A 102 -2.59 -6.60 -29.24
CA TRP A 102 -3.07 -6.16 -27.93
C TRP A 102 -2.52 -4.77 -27.58
N SER A 103 -3.39 -3.88 -27.10
CA SER A 103 -3.01 -2.59 -26.52
C SER A 103 -3.87 -2.26 -25.31
N VAL A 104 -3.34 -1.42 -24.42
CA VAL A 104 -4.05 -0.96 -23.22
C VAL A 104 -5.35 -0.27 -23.61
N GLU A 105 -5.33 0.59 -24.63
CA GLU A 105 -6.45 1.41 -25.08
C GLU A 105 -7.56 0.57 -25.72
N LYS A 106 -7.21 -0.39 -26.59
CA LYS A 106 -8.19 -1.21 -27.30
C LYS A 106 -8.74 -2.34 -26.42
N ASN A 107 -7.90 -3.00 -25.63
CA ASN A 107 -8.23 -4.30 -25.03
C ASN A 107 -8.53 -4.26 -23.53
N THR A 108 -8.44 -3.10 -22.89
CA THR A 108 -8.82 -2.93 -21.49
C THR A 108 -9.88 -1.82 -21.33
N SER A 109 -10.62 -1.84 -20.24
CA SER A 109 -11.63 -0.82 -19.92
C SER A 109 -11.56 -0.40 -18.46
N PRO A 110 -11.79 0.89 -18.17
CA PRO A 110 -11.81 1.38 -16.80
C PRO A 110 -13.09 0.95 -16.08
N ALA A 111 -12.97 0.60 -14.79
CA ALA A 111 -14.07 0.28 -13.88
C ALA A 111 -13.83 0.98 -12.53
N PRO A 112 -14.86 1.21 -11.70
CA PRO A 112 -14.65 1.70 -10.34
C PRO A 112 -13.63 0.83 -9.59
N THR A 113 -12.72 1.45 -8.83
CA THR A 113 -11.72 0.70 -8.07
C THR A 113 -12.38 -0.04 -6.90
N ASN A 114 -11.98 -1.29 -6.66
CA ASN A 114 -12.39 -2.09 -5.50
C ASN A 114 -11.20 -2.39 -4.58
N THR A 115 -10.08 -1.68 -4.76
CA THR A 115 -8.80 -1.98 -4.11
C THR A 115 -8.27 -0.66 -3.54
N PHE A 116 -8.64 -0.35 -2.30
CA PHE A 116 -8.22 0.85 -1.57
C PHE A 116 -8.48 0.69 -0.08
N GLY A 117 -7.90 1.56 0.73
CA GLY A 117 -8.11 1.64 2.18
C GLY A 117 -6.79 1.74 2.91
N GLU A 118 -6.63 0.96 3.98
CA GLU A 118 -5.45 0.95 4.84
C GLU A 118 -4.81 -0.44 4.87
N ILE A 119 -3.48 -0.53 4.85
CA ILE A 119 -2.74 -1.79 4.95
C ILE A 119 -2.16 -1.92 6.35
N GLU A 120 -2.42 -3.08 6.97
CA GLU A 120 -1.67 -3.57 8.13
C GLU A 120 -0.62 -4.58 7.65
N PHE A 121 0.65 -4.24 7.80
CA PHE A 121 1.75 -5.16 7.50
C PHE A 121 2.05 -6.05 8.69
N ILE A 122 1.62 -7.31 8.60
CA ILE A 122 1.74 -8.27 9.71
C ILE A 122 3.20 -8.44 10.14
N GLY A 123 3.50 -8.13 11.40
CA GLY A 123 4.86 -8.21 11.97
C GLY A 123 5.77 -7.01 11.69
N HIS A 124 5.24 -5.92 11.14
CA HIS A 124 6.01 -4.71 10.80
C HIS A 124 5.47 -3.44 11.49
N GLY A 125 4.95 -3.59 12.70
CA GLY A 125 4.46 -2.51 13.55
C GLY A 125 3.04 -2.02 13.21
N ASP A 126 2.44 -1.33 14.18
CA ASP A 126 0.99 -1.05 14.25
C ASP A 126 0.55 0.19 13.48
N ASN A 127 1.33 0.64 12.50
CA ASN A 127 0.98 1.82 11.71
C ASN A 127 0.03 1.43 10.56
N GLU A 128 -1.01 2.18 10.30
CA GLU A 128 -1.85 1.95 9.11
C GLU A 128 -1.30 2.74 7.92
N ARG A 129 -1.26 2.11 6.74
CA ARG A 129 -0.68 2.69 5.51
C ARG A 129 -1.76 2.85 4.47
N LYS A 130 -2.06 4.07 4.03
CA LYS A 130 -3.12 4.27 3.04
C LYS A 130 -2.69 3.72 1.67
N PHE A 131 -3.62 3.11 0.95
CA PHE A 131 -3.36 2.60 -0.40
C PHE A 131 -4.56 2.77 -1.31
N VAL A 132 -4.29 2.85 -2.62
CA VAL A 132 -5.32 2.86 -3.65
C VAL A 132 -4.78 2.30 -4.96
N ARG A 133 -5.58 1.48 -5.64
CA ARG A 133 -5.36 1.05 -7.03
C ARG A 133 -5.99 2.06 -7.98
N VAL A 134 -5.20 2.57 -8.93
CA VAL A 134 -5.57 3.65 -9.85
C VAL A 134 -5.32 3.27 -11.31
N ASP A 135 -6.21 3.67 -12.21
CA ASP A 135 -6.00 3.61 -13.66
C ASP A 135 -4.79 4.47 -14.02
N VAL A 136 -3.91 3.94 -14.87
CA VAL A 136 -2.71 4.63 -15.39
C VAL A 136 -3.01 6.00 -16.05
N ASN A 137 -4.25 6.22 -16.47
CA ASN A 137 -4.74 7.47 -17.07
C ASN A 137 -5.53 8.36 -16.09
N THR A 138 -5.53 8.05 -14.80
CA THR A 138 -6.17 8.91 -13.80
C THR A 138 -5.56 10.32 -13.86
N SER A 139 -6.42 11.35 -13.94
CA SER A 139 -5.98 12.74 -14.02
C SER A 139 -5.24 13.19 -12.75
N MET A 140 -4.20 14.00 -12.88
CA MET A 140 -3.41 14.48 -11.74
C MET A 140 -4.22 15.40 -10.80
N ASP A 141 -5.26 16.08 -11.26
CA ASP A 141 -6.16 16.85 -10.39
C ASP A 141 -6.88 15.97 -9.38
N LYS A 142 -7.34 14.79 -9.81
CA LYS A 142 -7.93 13.79 -8.92
C LYS A 142 -6.89 13.22 -7.96
N MET A 143 -5.66 12.99 -8.42
CA MET A 143 -4.58 12.54 -7.54
C MET A 143 -4.22 13.60 -6.49
N ALA A 144 -4.19 14.88 -6.86
CA ALA A 144 -3.98 15.98 -5.91
C ALA A 144 -5.12 16.06 -4.88
N GLN A 145 -6.38 15.94 -5.31
CA GLN A 145 -7.52 15.88 -4.40
C GLN A 145 -7.45 14.68 -3.45
N LEU A 146 -7.13 13.49 -3.96
CA LEU A 146 -6.95 12.30 -3.15
C LEU A 146 -5.86 12.51 -2.10
N MET A 147 -4.65 12.89 -2.51
CA MET A 147 -3.51 13.02 -1.60
C MET A 147 -3.73 14.10 -0.55
N MET A 148 -4.19 15.29 -0.94
CA MET A 148 -4.24 16.45 -0.04
C MET A 148 -5.55 16.56 0.73
N LYS A 149 -6.70 16.27 0.09
CA LYS A 149 -8.02 16.45 0.72
C LYS A 149 -8.52 15.17 1.38
N VAL A 150 -8.36 14.03 0.72
CA VAL A 150 -8.90 12.75 1.20
C VAL A 150 -7.93 12.08 2.18
N TRP A 151 -6.65 11.99 1.82
CA TRP A 151 -5.62 11.45 2.71
C TRP A 151 -5.06 12.47 3.70
N GLY A 152 -5.35 13.77 3.50
CA GLY A 152 -4.91 14.82 4.42
C GLY A 152 -3.41 15.13 4.36
N LEU A 153 -2.71 14.74 3.29
CA LEU A 153 -1.30 15.04 3.13
C LEU A 153 -1.10 16.55 2.99
N GLN A 154 -0.28 17.10 3.89
CA GLN A 154 0.16 18.49 3.77
C GLN A 154 0.97 18.65 2.48
N LYS A 155 0.80 19.81 1.83
CA LYS A 155 1.54 20.11 0.61
C LYS A 155 3.05 20.10 0.91
N PRO A 156 3.88 19.46 0.07
CA PRO A 156 5.32 19.40 0.31
C PRO A 156 6.00 20.72 -0.06
N ASN A 157 7.11 21.05 0.62
CA ASN A 157 8.01 22.11 0.16
C ASN A 157 9.13 21.60 -0.75
N LEU A 158 9.24 20.29 -0.93
CA LEU A 158 10.20 19.61 -1.81
C LEU A 158 9.63 18.23 -2.17
N LEU A 159 9.82 17.78 -3.41
CA LEU A 159 9.61 16.37 -3.77
C LEU A 159 10.95 15.73 -4.11
N ILE A 160 11.29 14.66 -3.39
CA ILE A 160 12.46 13.83 -3.65
C ILE A 160 11.98 12.54 -4.31
N SER A 161 12.17 12.44 -5.62
CA SER A 161 11.86 11.25 -6.40
C SER A 161 13.05 10.30 -6.37
N VAL A 162 12.92 9.14 -5.71
CA VAL A 162 13.98 8.14 -5.63
C VAL A 162 13.71 6.99 -6.60
N THR A 163 14.64 6.73 -7.51
CA THR A 163 14.60 5.60 -8.44
C THR A 163 15.94 4.88 -8.44
N GLY A 164 15.99 3.64 -8.92
CA GLY A 164 17.22 2.87 -8.90
C GLY A 164 17.03 1.40 -9.24
N GLY A 165 18.07 0.60 -8.96
CA GLY A 165 18.04 -0.83 -9.18
C GLY A 165 16.96 -1.53 -8.34
N ALA A 166 16.08 -2.30 -9.00
CA ALA A 166 15.04 -3.10 -8.36
C ALA A 166 15.53 -4.48 -7.88
N ASN A 167 16.70 -4.91 -8.33
CA ASN A 167 17.32 -6.18 -7.96
C ASN A 167 18.00 -6.10 -6.58
N PHE A 168 18.24 -7.26 -5.96
CA PHE A 168 19.05 -7.36 -4.75
C PHE A 168 20.48 -6.89 -5.03
N PHE A 169 20.75 -5.65 -4.66
CA PHE A 169 22.08 -5.04 -4.74
C PHE A 169 22.65 -4.87 -3.33
N ASN A 170 23.96 -5.07 -3.18
CA ASN A 170 24.66 -4.84 -1.93
C ASN A 170 25.49 -3.56 -2.03
N MET A 171 24.88 -2.45 -1.66
CA MET A 171 25.57 -1.16 -1.57
C MET A 171 26.65 -1.23 -0.47
N LYS A 172 27.85 -0.70 -0.75
CA LYS A 172 28.91 -0.59 0.27
C LYS A 172 28.36 0.13 1.51
N THR A 173 28.66 -0.39 2.70
CA THR A 173 28.09 0.09 3.97
C THR A 173 28.19 1.60 4.16
N LYS A 174 29.33 2.21 3.81
CA LYS A 174 29.53 3.67 3.92
C LYS A 174 28.57 4.45 3.01
N LEU A 175 28.41 4.02 1.76
CA LEU A 175 27.50 4.65 0.81
C LEU A 175 26.04 4.47 1.24
N LYS A 176 25.70 3.27 1.75
CA LYS A 176 24.40 2.98 2.36
C LYS A 176 24.06 3.92 3.50
N GLN A 177 24.99 4.14 4.42
CA GLN A 177 24.80 5.06 5.54
C GLN A 177 24.67 6.52 5.06
N ALA A 178 25.55 6.97 4.16
CA ALA A 178 25.49 8.32 3.61
C ALA A 178 24.18 8.60 2.86
N PHE A 179 23.73 7.66 2.01
CA PHE A 179 22.47 7.74 1.29
C PHE A 179 21.28 7.87 2.24
N ARG A 180 21.18 6.97 3.23
CA ARG A 180 20.07 6.99 4.19
C ARG A 180 20.04 8.25 5.03
N PHE A 181 21.20 8.62 5.59
CA PHE A 181 21.29 9.79 6.45
C PHE A 181 21.00 11.08 5.67
N GLY A 182 21.60 11.23 4.48
CA GLY A 182 21.40 12.39 3.62
C GLY A 182 19.95 12.55 3.18
N LEU A 183 19.32 11.45 2.72
CA LEU A 183 17.92 11.43 2.31
C LEU A 183 16.99 11.86 3.46
N MET A 184 17.15 11.24 4.64
CA MET A 184 16.29 11.53 5.78
C MET A 184 16.50 12.95 6.33
N LYS A 185 17.75 13.42 6.34
CA LYS A 185 18.07 14.79 6.74
C LYS A 185 17.38 15.80 5.82
N ALA A 186 17.51 15.63 4.50
CA ALA A 186 16.90 16.51 3.51
C ALA A 186 15.37 16.50 3.58
N ALA A 187 14.76 15.32 3.69
CA ALA A 187 13.32 15.19 3.73
C ALA A 187 12.69 15.88 4.95
N ARG A 188 13.31 15.73 6.13
CA ARG A 188 12.80 16.35 7.36
C ARG A 188 13.04 17.84 7.44
N SER A 189 14.22 18.30 7.03
CA SER A 189 14.55 19.74 7.12
C SER A 189 13.67 20.59 6.23
N THR A 190 13.04 20.01 5.21
CA THR A 190 12.21 20.72 4.24
C THR A 190 10.72 20.38 4.35
N GLY A 191 10.34 19.29 5.02
CA GLY A 191 8.97 18.77 4.92
C GLY A 191 8.69 18.20 3.52
N ALA A 192 9.64 17.43 2.99
CA ALA A 192 9.56 16.84 1.66
C ALA A 192 8.62 15.64 1.62
N TRP A 193 8.04 15.40 0.45
CA TRP A 193 7.57 14.08 0.08
C TRP A 193 8.71 13.28 -0.54
N ILE A 194 8.82 12.01 -0.15
CA ILE A 194 9.68 11.03 -0.82
C ILE A 194 8.78 10.15 -1.69
N VAL A 195 9.04 10.12 -3.00
CA VAL A 195 8.33 9.24 -3.95
C VAL A 195 9.28 8.15 -4.43
N THR A 196 8.87 6.89 -4.34
CA THR A 196 9.68 5.74 -4.77
C THR A 196 8.83 4.68 -5.51
N GLY A 197 9.44 3.59 -5.98
CA GLY A 197 8.72 2.43 -6.53
C GLY A 197 7.92 1.62 -5.49
N GLY A 198 8.09 1.86 -4.18
CA GLY A 198 7.27 1.27 -3.12
C GLY A 198 7.42 -0.24 -2.87
N THR A 199 8.35 -0.93 -3.55
CA THR A 199 8.57 -2.37 -3.38
C THR A 199 9.67 -2.68 -2.36
N ASN A 200 9.58 -3.81 -1.67
CA ASN A 200 10.55 -4.30 -0.69
C ASN A 200 11.79 -4.93 -1.34
N THR A 201 12.32 -4.30 -2.38
CA THR A 201 13.51 -4.76 -3.12
C THR A 201 14.39 -3.59 -3.51
N GLY A 202 15.69 -3.87 -3.67
CA GLY A 202 16.66 -2.90 -4.19
C GLY A 202 16.70 -1.57 -3.43
N VAL A 203 16.76 -0.46 -4.18
CA VAL A 203 16.85 0.90 -3.62
C VAL A 203 15.62 1.26 -2.80
N MET A 204 14.42 0.87 -3.23
CA MET A 204 13.16 1.18 -2.55
C MET A 204 13.14 0.61 -1.13
N LYS A 205 13.65 -0.62 -0.93
CA LYS A 205 13.85 -1.20 0.40
C LYS A 205 14.81 -0.37 1.26
N HIS A 206 15.88 0.15 0.66
CA HIS A 206 16.81 0.98 1.42
C HIS A 206 16.25 2.33 1.83
N VAL A 207 15.34 2.91 1.03
CA VAL A 207 14.55 4.08 1.43
C VAL A 207 13.62 3.73 2.59
N GLY A 208 12.88 2.62 2.47
CA GLY A 208 11.99 2.16 3.53
C GLY A 208 12.72 1.95 4.87
N GLU A 209 13.85 1.23 4.85
CA GLU A 209 14.68 1.06 6.04
C GLU A 209 15.18 2.41 6.59
N ALA A 210 15.50 3.40 5.75
CA ALA A 210 15.89 4.74 6.21
C ALA A 210 14.75 5.46 6.94
N VAL A 211 13.54 5.38 6.41
CA VAL A 211 12.33 5.96 7.02
C VAL A 211 12.06 5.33 8.38
N ARG A 212 12.12 3.99 8.46
CA ARG A 212 11.97 3.25 9.72
C ARG A 212 13.05 3.61 10.74
N ASP A 213 14.32 3.49 10.36
CA ASP A 213 15.46 3.69 11.27
C ASP A 213 15.42 5.12 11.85
N TYR A 214 15.06 6.10 11.03
CA TYR A 214 14.91 7.48 11.49
C TYR A 214 13.70 7.67 12.42
N GLY A 215 12.56 7.06 12.10
CA GLY A 215 11.35 7.11 12.93
C GLY A 215 11.59 6.61 14.37
N LEU A 216 12.45 5.60 14.55
CA LEU A 216 12.84 5.09 15.87
C LEU A 216 13.73 6.05 16.66
N THR A 217 14.50 6.91 15.96
CA THR A 217 15.46 7.83 16.59
C THR A 217 14.90 9.23 16.85
N SER A 218 13.79 9.59 16.20
CA SER A 218 13.24 10.94 16.21
C SER A 218 12.12 11.07 17.24
N THR A 219 12.38 11.75 18.36
CA THR A 219 11.38 12.04 19.40
C THR A 219 10.55 13.31 19.14
N THR A 220 10.90 14.09 18.12
CA THR A 220 10.27 15.38 17.81
C THR A 220 10.13 15.60 16.29
N GLY A 221 8.98 16.15 15.85
CA GLY A 221 8.71 16.55 14.46
C GLY A 221 7.73 15.64 13.69
N ALA A 222 7.20 16.16 12.58
CA ALA A 222 6.24 15.44 11.74
C ALA A 222 6.87 14.19 11.09
N PRO A 223 6.10 13.10 10.95
CA PRO A 223 6.58 11.90 10.25
C PRO A 223 6.87 12.21 8.78
N VAL A 224 7.89 11.53 8.23
CA VAL A 224 8.26 11.69 6.82
C VAL A 224 7.23 10.99 5.94
N VAL A 225 6.71 11.72 4.96
CA VAL A 225 5.77 11.18 3.97
C VAL A 225 6.56 10.43 2.89
N ALA A 226 6.47 9.11 2.91
CA ALA A 226 7.04 8.22 1.90
C ALA A 226 5.91 7.56 1.09
N ILE A 227 5.84 7.86 -0.21
CA ILE A 227 4.81 7.41 -1.14
C ILE A 227 5.41 6.40 -2.10
N GLY A 228 4.91 5.16 -2.06
CA GLY A 228 5.25 4.11 -3.00
C GLY A 228 4.32 4.14 -4.23
N VAL A 229 4.87 4.43 -5.40
CA VAL A 229 4.16 4.34 -6.69
C VAL A 229 4.59 3.03 -7.35
N ALA A 230 3.73 2.02 -7.30
CA ALA A 230 4.06 0.65 -7.73
C ALA A 230 3.09 0.18 -8.82
N THR A 231 3.57 -0.67 -9.74
CA THR A 231 2.69 -1.30 -10.73
C THR A 231 1.86 -2.43 -10.11
N TRP A 232 0.54 -2.32 -10.19
CA TRP A 232 -0.42 -3.30 -9.67
C TRP A 232 -0.18 -4.74 -10.19
N GLY A 233 0.14 -4.88 -11.47
CA GLY A 233 0.46 -6.15 -12.12
C GLY A 233 1.69 -6.88 -11.57
N CYS A 234 2.50 -6.20 -10.75
CA CYS A 234 3.77 -6.71 -10.21
C CYS A 234 3.78 -6.84 -8.68
N ILE A 235 2.63 -6.66 -8.01
CA ILE A 235 2.55 -6.78 -6.56
C ILE A 235 2.25 -8.22 -6.17
N HIS A 236 3.14 -8.81 -5.38
CA HIS A 236 2.92 -10.13 -4.80
C HIS A 236 1.81 -10.07 -3.75
N LYS A 237 1.01 -11.15 -3.59
CA LYS A 237 -0.13 -11.22 -2.66
C LYS A 237 -1.15 -10.07 -2.78
N LYS A 238 -1.22 -9.40 -3.93
CA LYS A 238 -2.17 -8.29 -4.14
C LYS A 238 -3.65 -8.66 -3.97
N LYS A 239 -4.00 -9.95 -4.03
CA LYS A 239 -5.36 -10.44 -3.76
C LYS A 239 -5.82 -10.10 -2.34
N ASP A 240 -4.89 -9.99 -1.39
CA ASP A 240 -5.17 -9.61 0.00
C ASP A 240 -5.61 -8.14 0.12
N LEU A 241 -5.40 -7.34 -0.92
CA LEU A 241 -5.74 -5.92 -0.99
C LEU A 241 -7.09 -5.66 -1.71
N ILE A 242 -7.73 -6.69 -2.26
CA ILE A 242 -8.96 -6.56 -3.04
C ILE A 242 -10.18 -6.69 -2.12
N SER A 243 -10.99 -5.65 -2.04
CA SER A 243 -12.26 -5.66 -1.34
C SER A 243 -13.33 -6.39 -2.16
N ARG A 244 -14.12 -7.27 -1.51
CA ARG A 244 -15.17 -8.06 -2.17
C ARG A 244 -16.45 -7.25 -2.44
N ASP A 245 -16.83 -6.38 -1.53
CA ASP A 245 -17.98 -5.48 -1.65
C ASP A 245 -17.62 -4.13 -2.30
N GLY A 246 -16.32 -3.91 -2.53
CA GLY A 246 -15.78 -2.69 -3.13
C GLY A 246 -15.84 -1.48 -2.20
N ASN A 247 -16.08 -1.66 -0.89
CA ASN A 247 -16.13 -0.58 0.10
C ASN A 247 -14.74 -0.22 0.67
N GLY A 248 -13.68 -0.83 0.14
CA GLY A 248 -12.32 -0.71 0.66
C GLY A 248 -12.02 -1.74 1.74
N LEU A 249 -10.81 -1.68 2.28
CA LEU A 249 -10.34 -2.53 3.39
C LEU A 249 -9.68 -1.65 4.45
N TYR A 250 -10.17 -1.70 5.68
CA TYR A 250 -9.73 -0.86 6.79
C TYR A 250 -9.62 -1.71 8.07
N PRO A 251 -8.53 -2.48 8.27
CA PRO A 251 -7.36 -2.64 7.39
C PRO A 251 -7.41 -3.90 6.49
N ALA A 252 -6.61 -3.87 5.42
CA ALA A 252 -6.18 -5.04 4.66
C ALA A 252 -4.96 -5.68 5.34
N GLN A 253 -5.06 -6.95 5.73
CA GLN A 253 -3.94 -7.69 6.31
C GLN A 253 -2.99 -8.18 5.21
N TYR A 254 -1.78 -7.63 5.16
CA TYR A 254 -0.79 -7.97 4.13
C TYR A 254 0.45 -8.63 4.76
N ARG A 255 0.65 -9.92 4.46
CA ARG A 255 1.76 -10.71 5.03
C ARG A 255 2.95 -10.80 4.06
N ILE A 256 4.05 -10.14 4.43
CA ILE A 256 5.34 -10.27 3.75
C ILE A 256 5.95 -11.61 4.14
N GLY A 257 6.12 -12.48 3.16
CA GLY A 257 6.70 -13.81 3.34
C GLY A 257 8.21 -13.84 3.17
N THR A 258 8.85 -14.88 3.71
CA THR A 258 10.27 -15.19 3.45
C THR A 258 10.45 -16.15 2.27
N GLU A 259 9.34 -16.66 1.71
CA GLU A 259 9.34 -17.53 0.56
C GLU A 259 9.97 -16.85 -0.67
N LYS A 260 10.73 -17.63 -1.43
CA LYS A 260 11.18 -17.19 -2.75
C LYS A 260 9.96 -16.98 -3.63
N ILE A 261 9.76 -15.74 -4.07
CA ILE A 261 8.72 -15.40 -5.04
C ILE A 261 8.98 -16.23 -6.30
N LYS A 262 8.05 -17.14 -6.62
CA LYS A 262 8.17 -18.06 -7.75
C LYS A 262 8.07 -17.33 -9.10
N VAL A 263 7.34 -16.21 -9.13
CA VAL A 263 7.15 -15.37 -10.30
C VAL A 263 8.21 -14.27 -10.32
N ARG A 264 9.12 -14.31 -11.29
CA ARG A 264 10.28 -13.39 -11.38
C ARG A 264 9.92 -11.90 -11.48
N LYS A 265 8.66 -11.57 -11.75
CA LYS A 265 8.19 -10.20 -11.99
C LYS A 265 7.22 -9.67 -10.93
N GLU A 266 7.26 -10.27 -9.75
CA GLU A 266 6.49 -9.82 -8.60
C GLU A 266 7.41 -9.39 -7.46
N ALA A 267 6.96 -8.41 -6.67
CA ALA A 267 7.62 -7.97 -5.45
C ALA A 267 6.58 -7.67 -4.36
N TYR A 268 6.98 -7.82 -3.10
CA TYR A 268 6.20 -7.33 -1.98
C TYR A 268 6.22 -5.80 -1.93
N LEU A 269 5.15 -5.18 -1.42
CA LEU A 269 5.19 -3.79 -0.98
C LEU A 269 6.13 -3.63 0.21
N ASP A 270 6.81 -2.48 0.31
CA ASP A 270 7.73 -2.18 1.42
C ASP A 270 6.99 -1.66 2.66
N PRO A 271 7.09 -2.30 3.83
CA PRO A 271 6.24 -2.00 4.98
C PRO A 271 6.54 -0.66 5.67
N ASN A 272 7.60 0.04 5.24
CA ASN A 272 8.07 1.27 5.86
C ASN A 272 7.67 2.52 5.06
N HIS A 273 6.93 2.35 3.96
CA HIS A 273 6.28 3.47 3.29
C HIS A 273 4.97 3.83 4.01
N THR A 274 4.56 5.09 3.87
CA THR A 274 3.36 5.63 4.53
C THR A 274 2.11 5.52 3.65
N HIS A 275 2.29 5.62 2.33
CA HIS A 275 1.20 5.65 1.35
C HIS A 275 1.57 4.86 0.11
N PHE A 276 0.58 4.28 -0.56
CA PHE A 276 0.76 3.53 -1.80
C PHE A 276 -0.23 3.94 -2.90
N ILE A 277 0.31 4.19 -4.08
CA ILE A 277 -0.45 4.38 -5.32
C ILE A 277 -0.11 3.20 -6.23
N LEU A 278 -1.08 2.30 -6.43
CA LEU A 278 -0.91 1.07 -7.19
C LEU A 278 -1.42 1.29 -8.63
N VAL A 279 -0.52 1.62 -9.54
CA VAL A 279 -0.85 2.02 -10.92
C VAL A 279 -1.20 0.80 -11.75
N ASP A 280 -2.32 0.89 -12.47
CA ASP A 280 -2.92 -0.23 -13.18
C ASP A 280 -3.27 0.14 -14.63
N ASN A 281 -2.67 -0.58 -15.58
CA ASN A 281 -3.00 -0.53 -17.00
C ASN A 281 -3.75 -1.78 -17.49
N GLY A 282 -4.14 -2.69 -16.58
CA GLY A 282 -4.81 -3.95 -16.90
C GLY A 282 -3.87 -5.09 -17.29
N THR A 283 -2.55 -4.92 -17.15
CA THR A 283 -1.56 -5.99 -17.38
C THR A 283 -1.10 -6.66 -16.09
N GLU A 284 -0.63 -7.89 -16.23
CA GLU A 284 -0.01 -8.71 -15.21
C GLU A 284 1.47 -8.93 -15.56
N HIS A 285 2.36 -8.83 -14.58
CA HIS A 285 3.79 -9.09 -14.72
C HIS A 285 4.49 -8.23 -15.80
N SER A 286 4.04 -6.99 -15.96
CA SER A 286 4.68 -6.00 -16.84
C SER A 286 5.28 -4.88 -15.98
N PHE A 287 6.60 -4.70 -16.09
CA PHE A 287 7.32 -3.67 -15.35
C PHE A 287 7.16 -2.30 -16.00
N ALA A 288 7.52 -1.25 -15.26
CA ALA A 288 7.64 0.13 -15.75
C ALA A 288 6.31 0.77 -16.23
N VAL A 289 5.16 0.13 -15.96
CA VAL A 289 3.84 0.67 -16.28
C VAL A 289 3.59 1.98 -15.53
N GLU A 290 4.18 2.13 -14.34
CA GLU A 290 4.01 3.29 -13.49
C GLU A 290 4.81 4.52 -13.93
N ILE A 291 5.85 4.37 -14.78
CA ILE A 291 6.80 5.45 -15.09
C ILE A 291 6.10 6.69 -15.67
N PRO A 292 5.23 6.60 -16.70
CA PRO A 292 4.57 7.78 -17.26
C PRO A 292 3.61 8.43 -16.25
N PHE A 293 2.95 7.63 -15.41
CA PHE A 293 2.09 8.13 -14.35
C PHE A 293 2.89 8.90 -13.30
N ARG A 294 4.02 8.34 -12.87
CA ARG A 294 4.95 8.94 -11.91
C ARG A 294 5.50 10.26 -12.43
N ALA A 295 5.94 10.33 -13.69
CA ALA A 295 6.41 11.58 -14.29
C ALA A 295 5.33 12.67 -14.31
N LYS A 296 4.08 12.32 -14.63
CA LYS A 296 2.94 13.25 -14.57
C LYS A 296 2.66 13.71 -13.14
N LEU A 297 2.75 12.81 -12.16
CA LEU A 297 2.57 13.13 -10.74
C LEU A 297 3.65 14.10 -10.25
N GLU A 298 4.91 13.82 -10.54
CA GLU A 298 6.05 14.67 -10.19
C GLU A 298 5.93 16.06 -10.82
N ASN A 299 5.58 16.14 -12.11
CA ASN A 299 5.37 17.41 -12.79
C ASN A 299 4.13 18.17 -12.24
N ALA A 300 3.06 17.46 -11.88
CA ALA A 300 1.90 18.08 -11.24
C ALA A 300 2.28 18.70 -9.88
N VAL A 301 3.10 18.00 -9.08
CA VAL A 301 3.63 18.53 -7.82
C VAL A 301 4.57 19.71 -8.06
N ALA A 302 5.47 19.63 -9.06
CA ALA A 302 6.36 20.73 -9.42
C ALA A 302 5.61 22.03 -9.75
N ASN A 303 4.42 21.90 -10.34
CA ASN A 303 3.56 23.04 -10.68
C ASN A 303 2.73 23.56 -9.51
N MET A 304 2.74 22.90 -8.35
CA MET A 304 2.13 23.44 -7.13
C MET A 304 2.99 24.55 -6.54
N THR A 305 2.36 25.42 -5.75
CA THR A 305 3.03 26.49 -5.02
C THR A 305 3.21 26.07 -3.55
N THR A 306 4.42 26.18 -2.99
CA THR A 306 4.74 25.86 -1.58
C THR A 306 3.87 26.63 -0.59
N ASP A 307 3.71 26.09 0.61
CA ASP A 307 2.90 26.73 1.68
C ASP A 307 3.78 27.57 2.62
N THR A 308 4.59 28.45 2.03
CA THR A 308 5.56 29.33 2.72
C THR A 308 5.11 30.80 2.77
N GLY A 309 3.82 31.06 2.52
CA GLY A 309 3.24 32.40 2.60
C GLY A 309 3.76 33.34 1.51
N LYS A 310 4.42 34.44 1.91
CA LYS A 310 4.91 35.47 0.96
C LYS A 310 6.10 35.00 0.12
N ASP A 311 6.86 34.02 0.62
CA ASP A 311 8.01 33.42 -0.07
C ASP A 311 7.60 32.13 -0.82
N ALA A 312 6.34 32.08 -1.23
CA ALA A 312 5.76 30.95 -1.93
C ALA A 312 6.38 30.81 -3.32
N VAL A 313 7.02 29.67 -3.57
CA VAL A 313 7.66 29.32 -4.84
C VAL A 313 6.99 28.08 -5.43
N LYS A 314 7.33 27.73 -6.67
CA LYS A 314 6.99 26.40 -7.19
C LYS A 314 7.69 25.32 -6.38
N VAL A 315 7.01 24.21 -6.11
CA VAL A 315 7.60 23.11 -5.34
C VAL A 315 8.83 22.58 -6.10
N PRO A 316 10.05 22.69 -5.56
CA PRO A 316 11.22 22.09 -6.18
C PRO A 316 11.06 20.56 -6.21
N VAL A 317 11.52 19.96 -7.29
CA VAL A 317 11.55 18.50 -7.46
C VAL A 317 12.96 18.08 -7.83
N CYS A 318 13.46 17.00 -7.25
CA CYS A 318 14.73 16.39 -7.68
C CYS A 318 14.58 14.87 -7.80
N CYS A 319 15.34 14.29 -8.73
CA CYS A 319 15.41 12.85 -8.94
C CYS A 319 16.73 12.31 -8.37
N LEU A 320 16.66 11.46 -7.35
CA LEU A 320 17.79 10.75 -6.79
C LEU A 320 17.88 9.35 -7.39
N VAL A 321 18.98 9.06 -8.07
CA VAL A 321 19.22 7.81 -8.76
C VAL A 321 20.36 7.08 -8.08
N ALA A 322 20.11 5.86 -7.63
CA ALA A 322 21.13 4.96 -7.11
C ALA A 322 21.08 3.64 -7.89
N GLU A 323 22.19 3.27 -8.53
CA GLU A 323 22.21 2.14 -9.48
C GLU A 323 21.15 2.29 -10.58
N GLY A 324 20.89 1.23 -11.35
CA GLY A 324 19.74 1.23 -12.23
C GLY A 324 19.68 0.06 -13.20
N GLY A 325 18.57 0.02 -13.93
CA GLY A 325 18.40 -0.80 -15.13
C GLY A 325 17.65 -0.01 -16.20
N PRO A 326 17.13 -0.69 -17.24
CA PRO A 326 16.40 -0.02 -18.33
C PRO A 326 15.23 0.85 -17.86
N GLY A 327 14.43 0.40 -16.90
CA GLY A 327 13.33 1.21 -16.34
C GLY A 327 13.82 2.43 -15.54
N THR A 328 14.99 2.35 -14.91
CA THR A 328 15.62 3.51 -14.25
C THR A 328 16.00 4.55 -15.28
N LEU A 329 16.61 4.13 -16.40
CA LEU A 329 16.98 5.03 -17.49
C LEU A 329 15.75 5.73 -18.09
N GLU A 330 14.64 5.02 -18.28
CA GLU A 330 13.39 5.63 -18.74
C GLU A 330 12.86 6.66 -17.73
N THR A 331 12.91 6.36 -16.43
CA THR A 331 12.51 7.32 -15.38
C THR A 331 13.38 8.59 -15.41
N VAL A 332 14.69 8.42 -15.60
CA VAL A 332 15.66 9.52 -15.74
C VAL A 332 15.36 10.35 -16.98
N HIS A 333 15.09 9.70 -18.11
CA HIS A 333 14.71 10.39 -19.34
C HIS A 333 13.44 11.23 -19.16
N GLN A 334 12.39 10.68 -18.54
CA GLN A 334 11.18 11.45 -18.20
C GLN A 334 11.46 12.62 -17.24
N SER A 335 12.39 12.45 -16.29
CA SER A 335 12.79 13.53 -15.37
C SER A 335 13.45 14.69 -16.12
N ILE A 336 14.36 14.38 -17.06
CA ILE A 336 15.04 15.38 -17.92
C ILE A 336 14.01 16.15 -18.76
N LEU A 337 13.06 15.45 -19.39
CA LEU A 337 12.02 16.08 -20.19
C LEU A 337 11.15 17.07 -19.38
N ASN A 338 11.01 16.84 -18.07
CA ASN A 338 10.30 17.73 -17.16
C ASN A 338 11.22 18.75 -16.46
N ASN A 339 12.47 18.90 -16.90
CA ASN A 339 13.48 19.79 -16.29
C ASN A 339 13.73 19.51 -14.79
N ILE A 340 13.60 18.25 -14.38
CA ILE A 340 13.86 17.83 -13.00
C ILE A 340 15.35 17.53 -12.86
N PRO A 341 16.09 18.22 -11.96
CA PRO A 341 17.49 17.94 -11.70
C PRO A 341 17.71 16.53 -11.16
N ILE A 342 18.76 15.87 -11.63
CA ILE A 342 19.11 14.50 -11.27
C ILE A 342 20.38 14.48 -10.43
N ILE A 343 20.33 13.71 -9.34
CA ILE A 343 21.45 13.42 -8.45
C ILE A 343 21.78 11.94 -8.63
N ILE A 344 22.96 11.66 -9.19
CA ILE A 344 23.45 10.28 -9.38
C ILE A 344 24.35 9.92 -8.20
N VAL A 345 24.03 8.82 -7.53
CA VAL A 345 24.83 8.25 -6.46
C VAL A 345 25.68 7.13 -7.04
N GLN A 346 27.01 7.34 -7.04
CA GLN A 346 28.02 6.41 -7.54
C GLN A 346 28.70 5.62 -6.42
#